data_AF-H1LKM6-F1
#
_entry.id   AF-H1LKM6-F1
#
_cell.length_a   1.000
_cell.length_b   1.000
_cell.length_c   1.000
_cell.angle_alpha   90.00
_cell.angle_beta   90.00
_cell.angle_gamma   90.00
#
_symmetry.space_group_name_H-M   'P 1'
#
loop_
_entity.id
_entity.type
_entity.pdbx_description
1 polymer ?
#
loop_
_entity_poly.entity_id
_entity_poly.type
_entity_poly.pdbx_seq_one_letter_code
_entity_poly.pdbx_strand_id
1 'polypeptide(L)'
;MTLFLEVEGKPLCTSVFQIGQVDGAHVIARTMDWPRLGARPLFCPRNFEWHSVYDDHRYVSKYALMGSGSAHDKEIDVSDGVNEHGLAVQKLTFTNGSKLVEEPEDGKVHLAPFELSFYLLSTYRSVQEIIDHIDQIELMADKHSLRKYGHSELHFVACDRTGRIIVVEPVTSPIEIIEKHLGILTNSNHFDRQIARLDKYFLHRPF
;
A
#
# COMPACT_ATOMS: atom_id res chain seq x y z
N MET A 1 -5.42 11.25 24.04
CA MET A 1 -4.10 11.80 23.71
C MET A 1 -3.57 10.99 22.53
N THR A 2 -3.80 11.46 21.31
CA THR A 2 -3.27 10.83 20.09
C THR A 2 -1.82 11.27 19.96
N LEU A 3 -0.88 10.33 20.01
CA LEU A 3 0.51 10.61 19.68
C LEU A 3 0.58 10.82 18.16
N PHE A 4 0.92 12.03 17.72
CA PHE A 4 1.37 12.28 16.36
C PHE A 4 2.90 12.22 16.37
N LEU A 5 3.49 11.34 15.57
CA LEU A 5 4.94 11.32 15.39
C LEU A 5 5.25 12.14 14.13
N GLU A 6 5.82 13.34 14.33
CA GLU A 6 6.34 14.17 13.26
C GLU A 6 7.86 14.22 13.37
N VAL A 7 8.56 13.95 12.26
CA VAL A 7 9.99 14.25 12.12
C VAL A 7 10.12 15.24 10.98
N GLU A 8 10.71 16.41 11.27
CA GLU A 8 10.92 17.50 10.30
C GLU A 8 9.62 17.98 9.61
N GLY A 9 8.48 17.94 10.32
CA GLY A 9 7.19 18.40 9.80
C GLY A 9 6.58 17.48 8.73
N LYS A 10 7.09 16.25 8.58
CA LYS A 10 6.51 15.24 7.69
C LYS A 10 5.70 14.22 8.47
N PRO A 11 4.48 13.88 8.03
CA PRO A 11 3.72 12.77 8.58
C PRO A 11 4.51 11.46 8.48
N LEU A 12 4.56 10.66 9.53
CA LEU A 12 5.25 9.36 9.58
C LEU A 12 4.27 8.21 9.80
N CYS A 13 3.80 7.59 8.73
CA CYS A 13 3.11 6.32 8.86
C CYS A 13 4.13 5.24 9.25
N THR A 14 3.74 4.34 10.15
CA THR A 14 4.54 3.18 10.51
C THR A 14 3.69 1.93 10.38
N SER A 15 4.20 0.93 9.66
CA SER A 15 3.66 -0.43 9.60
C SER A 15 4.51 -1.36 10.45
N VAL A 16 3.85 -2.24 11.20
CA VAL A 16 4.48 -3.27 12.01
C VAL A 16 3.76 -4.60 11.80
N PHE A 17 4.52 -5.64 11.54
CA PHE A 17 4.11 -7.03 11.52
C PHE A 17 4.49 -7.72 12.83
N GLN A 18 3.59 -8.54 13.34
CA GLN A 18 3.77 -9.35 14.54
C GLN A 18 3.13 -10.73 14.35
N ILE A 19 3.66 -11.72 15.05
CA ILE A 19 3.06 -13.05 15.15
C ILE A 19 2.42 -13.19 16.53
N GLY A 20 1.13 -13.50 16.55
CA GLY A 20 0.36 -13.75 17.75
C GLY A 20 0.97 -14.88 18.58
N GLN A 21 1.25 -14.61 19.84
CA GLN A 21 1.95 -15.56 20.72
C GLN A 21 1.07 -16.75 21.12
N VAL A 22 -0.25 -16.62 21.02
CA VAL A 22 -1.22 -17.63 21.47
C VAL A 22 -1.63 -18.57 20.33
N ASP A 23 -1.94 -18.01 19.17
CA ASP A 23 -2.55 -18.72 18.04
C ASP A 23 -1.68 -18.71 16.77
N GLY A 24 -0.52 -18.06 16.81
CA GLY A 24 0.37 -17.91 15.65
C GLY A 24 -0.21 -17.00 14.57
N ALA A 25 -1.26 -16.22 14.85
CA ALA A 25 -1.88 -15.36 13.85
C ALA A 25 -0.89 -14.30 13.36
N HIS A 26 -0.84 -14.10 12.05
CA HIS A 26 -0.08 -13.02 11.44
C HIS A 26 -0.88 -11.73 11.51
N VAL A 27 -0.34 -10.71 12.19
CA VAL A 27 -0.99 -9.43 12.41
C VAL A 27 -0.13 -8.34 11.79
N ILE A 28 -0.71 -7.57 10.89
CA ILE A 28 -0.12 -6.32 10.40
C ILE A 28 -0.92 -5.14 10.93
N ALA A 29 -0.24 -4.19 11.54
CA ALA A 29 -0.82 -3.00 12.14
C ALA A 29 -0.10 -1.75 11.63
N ARG A 30 -0.76 -0.60 11.70
CA ARG A 30 -0.15 0.67 11.30
C ARG A 30 -0.63 1.89 12.08
N THR A 31 0.15 2.95 12.04
CA THR A 31 -0.24 4.29 12.48
C THR A 31 -0.58 5.18 11.28
N MET A 32 -1.66 5.97 11.40
CA MET A 32 -2.08 6.99 10.43
C MET A 32 -1.78 8.38 10.94
N ASP A 33 -0.58 8.83 10.59
CA ASP A 33 -0.03 10.09 11.05
C ASP A 33 -0.37 11.13 9.98
N TRP A 34 -1.57 11.70 10.04
CA TRP A 34 -2.00 12.80 9.18
C TRP A 34 -2.70 13.87 10.03
N PRO A 35 -2.57 15.17 9.71
CA PRO A 35 -3.19 16.24 10.51
C PRO A 35 -4.72 16.12 10.65
N ARG A 36 -5.36 15.44 9.69
CA ARG A 36 -6.78 15.12 9.72
C ARG A 36 -7.00 13.68 9.28
N LEU A 37 -7.68 12.90 10.11
CA LEU A 37 -8.10 11.54 9.76
C LEU A 37 -9.41 11.62 8.96
N GLY A 38 -9.32 11.47 7.64
CA GLY A 38 -10.49 11.33 6.75
C GLY A 38 -10.95 9.88 6.60
N ALA A 39 -10.07 8.92 6.89
CA ALA A 39 -10.34 7.50 6.72
C ALA A 39 -11.36 6.99 7.76
N ARG A 40 -12.26 6.11 7.31
CA ARG A 40 -13.31 5.45 8.08
C ARG A 40 -13.26 3.94 7.84
N PRO A 41 -13.80 3.12 8.76
CA PRO A 41 -14.01 1.71 8.48
C PRO A 41 -14.81 1.53 7.19
N LEU A 42 -14.36 0.62 6.33
CA LEU A 42 -15.02 0.26 5.08
C LEU A 42 -15.12 -1.25 4.94
N PHE A 43 -16.18 -1.68 4.29
CA PHE A 43 -16.37 -3.05 3.80
C PHE A 43 -16.71 -2.96 2.32
N CYS A 44 -16.03 -3.77 1.51
CA CYS A 44 -16.34 -3.92 0.10
C CYS A 44 -16.69 -5.38 -0.17
N PRO A 45 -17.89 -5.69 -0.69
CA PRO A 45 -18.28 -7.06 -1.01
C PRO A 45 -17.59 -7.54 -2.30
N ARG A 46 -17.71 -8.85 -2.58
CA ARG A 46 -17.41 -9.40 -3.92
C ARG A 46 -18.36 -8.79 -4.96
N ASN A 47 -17.91 -8.77 -6.22
CA ASN A 47 -18.66 -8.24 -7.36
C ASN A 47 -19.05 -6.77 -7.23
N PHE A 48 -18.34 -6.00 -6.42
CA PHE A 48 -18.48 -4.55 -6.35
C PHE A 48 -17.86 -3.92 -7.59
N GLU A 49 -18.64 -3.14 -8.31
CA GLU A 49 -18.18 -2.38 -9.46
C GLU A 49 -17.57 -1.05 -9.00
N TRP A 50 -16.37 -0.76 -9.47
CA TRP A 50 -15.67 0.50 -9.24
C TRP A 50 -14.97 0.93 -10.52
N HIS A 51 -14.65 2.21 -10.61
CA HIS A 51 -14.03 2.80 -11.79
C HIS A 51 -12.72 3.45 -11.40
N SER A 52 -11.66 3.23 -12.18
CA SER A 52 -10.42 4.00 -11.96
C SER A 52 -10.66 5.47 -12.27
N VAL A 53 -10.15 6.36 -11.43
CA VAL A 53 -10.19 7.80 -11.68
C VAL A 53 -9.30 8.23 -12.85
N TYR A 54 -8.35 7.38 -13.26
CA TYR A 54 -7.42 7.68 -14.33
C TYR A 54 -8.11 7.70 -15.69
N ASP A 55 -8.85 6.66 -16.04
CA ASP A 55 -9.41 6.44 -17.39
C ASP A 55 -10.90 6.04 -17.39
N ASP A 56 -11.56 6.01 -16.22
CA ASP A 56 -12.92 5.49 -16.01
C ASP A 56 -13.07 3.99 -16.35
N HIS A 57 -11.97 3.24 -16.40
CA HIS A 57 -12.01 1.80 -16.63
C HIS A 57 -12.76 1.11 -15.51
N ARG A 58 -13.70 0.25 -15.91
CA ARG A 58 -14.60 -0.46 -15.01
C ARG A 58 -13.97 -1.75 -14.52
N TYR A 59 -13.76 -1.84 -13.21
CA TYR A 59 -13.25 -3.03 -12.54
C TYR A 59 -14.34 -3.64 -11.65
N VAL A 60 -14.19 -4.94 -11.35
CA VAL A 60 -15.11 -5.69 -10.49
C VAL A 60 -14.30 -6.43 -9.44
N SER A 61 -14.62 -6.23 -8.15
CA SER A 61 -13.92 -6.92 -7.07
C SER A 61 -14.13 -8.43 -7.15
N LYS A 62 -13.04 -9.20 -7.15
CA LYS A 62 -13.10 -10.68 -7.06
C LYS A 62 -13.31 -11.12 -5.62
N TYR A 63 -12.69 -10.40 -4.69
CA TYR A 63 -12.68 -10.73 -3.26
C TYR A 63 -13.31 -9.63 -2.42
N ALA A 64 -14.03 -10.05 -1.37
CA ALA A 64 -14.51 -9.16 -0.34
C ALA A 64 -13.36 -8.75 0.59
N LEU A 65 -13.44 -7.53 1.11
CA LEU A 65 -12.42 -6.96 2.00
C LEU A 65 -13.03 -6.04 3.06
N MET A 66 -12.30 -5.88 4.15
CA MET A 66 -12.54 -4.87 5.18
C MET A 66 -11.27 -4.08 5.45
N GLY A 67 -11.43 -2.81 5.83
CA GLY A 67 -10.28 -1.95 6.07
C GLY A 67 -10.67 -0.56 6.54
N SER A 68 -9.73 0.37 6.36
CA SER A 68 -9.89 1.80 6.61
C SER A 68 -9.66 2.58 5.32
N GLY A 69 -10.40 3.66 5.11
CA GLY A 69 -10.34 4.42 3.86
C GLY A 69 -11.58 5.27 3.62
N SER A 70 -11.87 5.56 2.36
CA SER A 70 -13.05 6.33 1.96
C SER A 70 -13.65 5.76 0.68
N ALA A 71 -14.95 5.95 0.51
CA ALA A 71 -15.66 5.57 -0.70
C ALA A 71 -16.57 6.74 -1.11
N HIS A 72 -16.59 7.03 -2.41
CA HIS A 72 -17.44 8.06 -3.00
C HIS A 72 -17.93 7.59 -4.36
N ASP A 73 -19.24 7.45 -4.52
CA ASP A 73 -19.88 6.91 -5.72
C ASP A 73 -19.27 5.57 -6.18
N LYS A 74 -18.53 5.57 -7.31
CA LYS A 74 -17.85 4.41 -7.88
C LYS A 74 -16.34 4.38 -7.59
N GLU A 75 -15.86 5.31 -6.78
CA GLU A 75 -14.46 5.39 -6.36
C GLU A 75 -14.31 4.83 -4.96
N ILE A 76 -13.23 4.08 -4.75
CA ILE A 76 -12.93 3.49 -3.46
C ILE A 76 -11.44 3.60 -3.19
N ASP A 77 -11.13 4.25 -2.07
CA ASP A 77 -9.78 4.52 -1.63
C ASP A 77 -9.52 3.78 -0.31
N VAL A 78 -8.73 2.71 -0.35
CA VAL A 78 -8.40 1.92 0.84
C VAL A 78 -7.04 2.33 1.36
N SER A 79 -6.96 2.83 2.59
CA SER A 79 -5.68 3.10 3.26
C SER A 79 -4.99 1.82 3.70
N ASP A 80 -5.74 0.91 4.30
CA ASP A 80 -5.28 -0.38 4.77
C ASP A 80 -6.46 -1.33 4.87
N GLY A 81 -6.21 -2.63 4.74
CA GLY A 81 -7.25 -3.63 4.87
C GLY A 81 -6.76 -5.04 4.73
N VAL A 82 -7.70 -5.97 4.88
CA VAL A 82 -7.52 -7.41 4.71
C VAL A 82 -8.67 -7.96 3.89
N ASN A 83 -8.37 -8.84 2.94
CA ASN A 83 -9.39 -9.54 2.17
C ASN A 83 -9.75 -10.89 2.80
N GLU A 84 -10.80 -11.52 2.27
CA GLU A 84 -11.30 -12.81 2.73
C GLU A 84 -10.31 -14.00 2.60
N HIS A 85 -9.20 -13.83 1.87
CA HIS A 85 -8.12 -14.81 1.79
C HIS A 85 -7.00 -14.56 2.81
N GLY A 86 -7.09 -13.48 3.58
CA GLY A 86 -6.09 -13.10 4.56
C GLY A 86 -4.87 -12.41 3.95
N LEU A 87 -4.98 -11.92 2.71
CA LEU A 87 -4.04 -10.94 2.16
C LEU A 87 -4.36 -9.58 2.79
N ALA A 88 -3.37 -8.97 3.42
CA ALA A 88 -3.46 -7.63 3.98
C ALA A 88 -2.51 -6.69 3.23
N VAL A 89 -2.97 -5.46 2.98
CA VAL A 89 -2.22 -4.42 2.28
C VAL A 89 -2.40 -3.10 3.00
N GLN A 90 -1.33 -2.32 3.11
CA GLN A 90 -1.36 -0.98 3.67
C GLN A 90 -0.60 -0.03 2.74
N LYS A 91 -1.12 1.18 2.54
CA LYS A 91 -0.42 2.26 1.82
C LYS A 91 0.12 3.28 2.82
N LEU A 92 1.33 3.76 2.56
CA LEU A 92 2.06 4.72 3.39
C LEU A 92 2.64 5.82 2.50
N THR A 93 2.91 6.99 3.08
CA THR A 93 3.52 8.12 2.37
C THR A 93 4.96 7.81 1.98
N PHE A 94 5.34 8.05 0.73
CA PHE A 94 6.66 7.75 0.18
C PHE A 94 7.34 8.98 -0.45
N THR A 95 7.71 9.93 0.42
CA THR A 95 8.15 11.27 0.01
C THR A 95 9.28 11.25 -1.03
N ASN A 96 9.08 11.90 -2.19
CA ASN A 96 10.03 12.01 -3.30
C ASN A 96 10.53 10.67 -3.87
N GLY A 97 9.75 9.60 -3.72
CA GLY A 97 10.18 8.25 -4.11
C GLY A 97 9.45 7.67 -5.33
N SER A 98 8.25 8.15 -5.64
CA SER A 98 7.42 7.56 -6.70
C SER A 98 7.84 8.05 -8.10
N LYS A 99 8.01 7.12 -9.04
CA LYS A 99 8.10 7.37 -10.48
C LYS A 99 6.85 6.82 -11.15
N LEU A 100 5.95 7.73 -11.51
CA LEU A 100 4.68 7.41 -12.13
C LEU A 100 4.80 7.40 -13.66
N VAL A 101 4.01 6.56 -14.32
CA VAL A 101 3.97 6.41 -15.77
C VAL A 101 3.14 7.54 -16.38
N GLU A 102 3.69 8.29 -17.33
CA GLU A 102 2.92 9.33 -18.03
C GLU A 102 2.13 8.77 -19.20
N GLU A 103 2.76 7.93 -20.02
CA GLU A 103 2.19 7.40 -21.26
C GLU A 103 1.83 5.92 -21.05
N PRO A 104 0.53 5.54 -21.10
CA PRO A 104 0.08 4.19 -20.82
C PRO A 104 0.58 3.16 -21.84
N GLU A 105 0.94 1.98 -21.38
CA GLU A 105 1.22 0.83 -22.24
C GLU A 105 -0.06 0.00 -22.49
N ASP A 106 -0.29 -0.38 -23.76
CA ASP A 106 -1.44 -1.20 -24.15
C ASP A 106 -1.45 -2.55 -23.42
N GLY A 107 -2.63 -2.93 -22.91
CA GLY A 107 -2.83 -4.21 -22.23
C GLY A 107 -2.38 -4.25 -20.76
N LYS A 108 -1.86 -3.15 -20.21
CA LYS A 108 -1.63 -2.98 -18.77
C LYS A 108 -2.88 -2.52 -18.04
N VAL A 109 -2.86 -2.70 -16.73
CA VAL A 109 -3.83 -2.14 -15.79
C VAL A 109 -3.33 -0.76 -15.36
N HIS A 110 -4.07 0.28 -15.71
CA HIS A 110 -3.72 1.66 -15.39
C HIS A 110 -4.46 2.10 -14.14
N LEU A 111 -3.73 2.51 -13.10
CA LEU A 111 -4.29 2.92 -11.81
C LEU A 111 -3.75 4.27 -11.38
N ALA A 112 -4.59 5.09 -10.75
CA ALA A 112 -4.06 6.15 -9.91
C ALA A 112 -3.33 5.52 -8.71
N PRO A 113 -2.24 6.13 -8.19
CA PRO A 113 -1.40 5.47 -7.18
C PRO A 113 -2.17 5.05 -5.93
N PHE A 114 -3.16 5.85 -5.50
CA PHE A 114 -3.96 5.55 -4.31
C PHE A 114 -4.89 4.34 -4.46
N GLU A 115 -5.21 3.95 -5.70
CA GLU A 115 -6.12 2.83 -6.01
C GLU A 115 -5.43 1.47 -5.88
N LEU A 116 -4.09 1.43 -5.89
CA LEU A 116 -3.33 0.19 -5.91
C LEU A 116 -3.67 -0.72 -4.73
N SER A 117 -3.74 -0.19 -3.51
CA SER A 117 -4.05 -0.99 -2.32
C SER A 117 -5.40 -1.71 -2.44
N PHE A 118 -6.42 -1.01 -2.95
CA PHE A 118 -7.73 -1.60 -3.18
C PHE A 118 -7.70 -2.63 -4.33
N TYR A 119 -7.02 -2.30 -5.44
CA TYR A 119 -6.88 -3.22 -6.56
C TYR A 119 -6.22 -4.54 -6.12
N LEU A 120 -5.11 -4.47 -5.37
CA LEU A 120 -4.42 -5.66 -4.86
C LEU A 120 -5.32 -6.50 -3.95
N LEU A 121 -6.00 -5.87 -2.98
CA LEU A 121 -6.90 -6.57 -2.05
C LEU A 121 -8.12 -7.18 -2.73
N SER A 122 -8.66 -6.53 -3.75
CA SER A 122 -9.86 -6.99 -4.45
C SER A 122 -9.58 -8.00 -5.57
N THR A 123 -8.31 -8.15 -5.99
CA THR A 123 -7.92 -8.96 -7.16
C THR A 123 -7.10 -10.20 -6.81
N TYR A 124 -6.25 -10.16 -5.79
CA TYR A 124 -5.28 -11.22 -5.48
C TYR A 124 -5.54 -11.89 -4.13
N ARG A 125 -5.14 -13.16 -4.00
CA ARG A 125 -5.34 -13.99 -2.79
C ARG A 125 -4.13 -14.03 -1.87
N SER A 126 -2.95 -13.75 -2.40
CA SER A 126 -1.67 -13.97 -1.72
C SER A 126 -0.60 -12.99 -2.18
N VAL A 127 0.49 -12.90 -1.41
CA VAL A 127 1.70 -12.16 -1.77
C VAL A 127 2.31 -12.72 -3.06
N GLN A 128 2.28 -14.05 -3.25
CA GLN A 128 2.79 -14.67 -4.47
C GLN A 128 2.04 -14.18 -5.71
N GLU A 129 0.70 -14.12 -5.65
CA GLU A 129 -0.08 -13.62 -6.78
C GLU A 129 0.24 -12.14 -7.10
N ILE A 130 0.54 -11.30 -6.10
CA ILE A 130 1.02 -9.94 -6.34
C ILE A 130 2.35 -9.97 -7.11
N ILE A 131 3.32 -10.77 -6.65
CA ILE A 131 4.64 -10.89 -7.28
C ILE A 131 4.52 -11.32 -8.74
N ASP A 132 3.66 -12.29 -9.01
CA ASP A 132 3.49 -12.89 -10.34
C ASP A 132 2.82 -11.94 -11.35
N HIS A 133 2.14 -10.88 -10.89
CA HIS A 133 1.32 -10.01 -11.75
C HIS A 133 1.59 -8.51 -11.59
N ILE A 134 2.55 -8.11 -10.74
CA ILE A 134 2.83 -6.68 -10.50
C ILE A 134 3.28 -5.96 -11.77
N ASP A 135 3.93 -6.68 -12.67
CA ASP A 135 4.42 -6.17 -13.95
C ASP A 135 3.29 -5.81 -14.92
N GLN A 136 2.07 -6.29 -14.68
CA GLN A 136 0.87 -5.96 -15.46
C GLN A 136 0.23 -4.64 -15.04
N ILE A 137 0.73 -4.01 -13.97
CA ILE A 137 0.13 -2.81 -13.37
C ILE A 137 1.04 -1.60 -13.57
N GLU A 138 0.46 -0.49 -14.02
CA GLU A 138 1.13 0.81 -14.11
C GLU A 138 0.45 1.81 -13.17
N LEU A 139 1.26 2.49 -12.35
CA LEU A 139 0.78 3.62 -11.55
C LEU A 139 0.95 4.90 -12.35
N MET A 140 -0.18 5.51 -12.69
CA MET A 140 -0.23 6.58 -13.68
C MET A 140 -0.03 7.95 -13.05
N ALA A 141 0.72 8.79 -13.75
CA ALA A 141 0.82 10.20 -13.45
C ALA A 141 -0.50 10.91 -13.76
N ASP A 142 -0.80 11.97 -13.00
CA ASP A 142 -2.05 12.74 -13.13
C ASP A 142 -2.15 13.56 -14.42
N LYS A 143 -1.16 13.52 -15.30
CA LYS A 143 -1.08 14.34 -16.52
C LYS A 143 -2.30 14.13 -17.43
N HIS A 144 -2.58 12.88 -17.76
CA HIS A 144 -3.65 12.48 -18.69
C HIS A 144 -4.88 11.91 -17.99
N SER A 145 -4.95 12.00 -16.66
CA SER A 145 -6.10 11.52 -15.89
C SER A 145 -7.40 12.24 -16.27
N LEU A 146 -8.48 11.47 -16.34
CA LEU A 146 -9.84 11.95 -16.53
C LEU A 146 -10.31 12.77 -15.33
N ARG A 147 -9.92 12.37 -14.11
CA ARG A 147 -10.14 13.15 -12.88
C ARG A 147 -8.80 13.44 -12.21
N LYS A 148 -8.58 14.71 -11.86
CA LYS A 148 -7.32 15.15 -11.28
C LYS A 148 -7.15 14.67 -9.83
N TYR A 149 -6.07 13.96 -9.56
CA TYR A 149 -5.68 13.45 -8.24
C TYR A 149 -4.31 13.95 -7.76
N GLY A 150 -3.63 14.79 -8.55
CA GLY A 150 -2.37 15.41 -8.19
C GLY A 150 -1.20 14.42 -8.07
N HIS A 151 -0.16 14.85 -7.36
CA HIS A 151 1.04 14.05 -7.17
C HIS A 151 0.91 13.16 -5.93
N SER A 152 0.60 11.88 -6.14
CA SER A 152 0.47 10.91 -5.06
C SER A 152 1.75 10.10 -4.91
N GLU A 153 2.42 10.27 -3.77
CA GLU A 153 3.68 9.59 -3.45
C GLU A 153 3.43 8.51 -2.40
N LEU A 154 3.31 7.27 -2.86
CA LEU A 154 2.91 6.14 -2.03
C LEU A 154 3.83 4.96 -2.23
N HIS A 155 4.04 4.22 -1.15
CA HIS A 155 4.55 2.86 -1.19
C HIS A 155 3.65 1.96 -0.34
N PHE A 156 3.80 0.67 -0.52
CA PHE A 156 2.86 -0.29 0.03
C PHE A 156 3.60 -1.41 0.72
N VAL A 157 2.92 -2.00 1.70
CA VAL A 157 3.32 -3.26 2.31
C VAL A 157 2.17 -4.23 2.13
N ALA A 158 2.52 -5.47 1.77
CA ALA A 158 1.56 -6.56 1.72
C ALA A 158 2.08 -7.74 2.54
N CYS A 159 1.18 -8.41 3.25
CA CYS A 159 1.46 -9.68 3.91
C CYS A 159 0.29 -10.64 3.73
N ASP A 160 0.55 -11.94 3.82
CA ASP A 160 -0.49 -12.95 3.77
C ASP A 160 -0.39 -13.97 4.90
N ARG A 161 -1.29 -14.96 4.87
CA ARG A 161 -1.38 -16.03 5.87
C ARG A 161 -0.13 -16.91 5.96
N THR A 162 0.74 -16.91 4.96
CA THR A 162 2.02 -17.63 5.02
C THR A 162 3.06 -16.90 5.88
N GLY A 163 2.84 -15.61 6.15
CA GLY A 163 3.78 -14.75 6.89
C GLY A 163 4.79 -14.09 5.98
N ARG A 164 4.69 -14.30 4.66
CA ARG A 164 5.47 -13.56 3.67
C ARG A 164 5.06 -12.09 3.70
N ILE A 165 6.05 -11.21 3.60
CA ILE A 165 5.89 -9.77 3.60
C ILE A 165 6.68 -9.20 2.43
N ILE A 166 6.05 -8.34 1.66
CA ILE A 166 6.70 -7.58 0.59
C ILE A 166 6.48 -6.09 0.80
N VAL A 167 7.47 -5.31 0.35
CA VAL A 167 7.34 -3.88 0.12
C VAL A 167 7.18 -3.68 -1.38
N VAL A 168 6.23 -2.85 -1.77
CA VAL A 168 5.96 -2.48 -3.17
C VAL A 168 6.29 -0.99 -3.30
N GLU A 169 7.39 -0.70 -4.00
CA GLU A 169 7.91 0.66 -4.19
C GLU A 169 7.82 1.04 -5.68
N PRO A 170 7.00 2.03 -6.05
CA PRO A 170 6.88 2.46 -7.44
C PRO A 170 8.03 3.39 -7.83
N VAL A 171 9.28 2.91 -7.71
CA VAL A 171 10.51 3.67 -8.01
C VAL A 171 11.00 3.46 -9.44
N THR A 172 10.44 2.46 -10.11
CA THR A 172 10.68 2.04 -11.50
C THR A 172 9.36 1.63 -12.15
N SER A 173 9.35 1.51 -13.48
CA SER A 173 8.36 0.74 -14.23
C SER A 173 9.10 -0.40 -14.95
N PRO A 174 8.81 -1.68 -14.67
CA PRO A 174 7.78 -2.18 -13.75
C PRO A 174 8.07 -1.82 -12.28
N ILE A 175 7.02 -1.85 -11.45
CA ILE A 175 7.07 -1.52 -10.02
C ILE A 175 8.03 -2.46 -9.29
N GLU A 176 8.88 -1.92 -8.41
CA GLU A 176 9.84 -2.71 -7.65
C GLU A 176 9.15 -3.44 -6.50
N ILE A 177 9.45 -4.75 -6.35
CA ILE A 177 9.07 -5.54 -5.19
C ILE A 177 10.33 -5.89 -4.41
N ILE A 178 10.28 -5.65 -3.10
CA ILE A 178 11.33 -6.00 -2.15
C ILE A 178 10.78 -7.02 -1.16
N GLU A 179 11.31 -8.23 -1.17
CA GLU A 179 10.97 -9.25 -0.17
C GLU A 179 11.60 -8.94 1.19
N LYS A 180 10.81 -9.07 2.26
CA LYS A 180 11.19 -8.59 3.58
C LYS A 180 10.98 -9.61 4.69
N HIS A 181 11.97 -9.67 5.58
CA HIS A 181 11.97 -10.53 6.76
C HIS A 181 11.81 -9.74 8.08
N LEU A 182 12.02 -8.41 8.06
CA LEU A 182 12.11 -7.56 9.27
C LEU A 182 10.76 -7.04 9.80
N GLY A 183 9.66 -7.20 9.05
CA GLY A 183 8.31 -6.88 9.53
C GLY A 183 7.98 -5.40 9.82
N ILE A 184 8.88 -4.43 9.61
CA ILE A 184 8.66 -3.01 9.96
C ILE A 184 8.90 -2.09 8.75
N LEU A 185 7.93 -1.26 8.34
CA LEU A 185 8.07 -0.26 7.26
C LEU A 185 7.65 1.14 7.73
N THR A 186 8.39 2.18 7.33
CA THR A 186 8.08 3.60 7.60
C THR A 186 8.23 4.45 6.33
N ASN A 187 8.13 5.78 6.44
CA ASN A 187 8.10 6.71 5.29
C ASN A 187 9.46 7.12 4.68
N SER A 188 10.60 6.60 5.17
CA SER A 188 11.91 7.03 4.67
C SER A 188 12.12 6.61 3.21
N ASN A 189 12.74 7.49 2.41
CA ASN A 189 13.11 7.22 1.01
C ASN A 189 13.87 5.90 0.90
N HIS A 190 13.28 4.98 0.11
CA HIS A 190 13.73 3.62 -0.14
C HIS A 190 13.93 2.77 1.10
N PHE A 191 13.33 1.59 1.11
CA PHE A 191 13.48 0.66 2.22
C PHE A 191 14.95 0.32 2.54
N ASP A 192 15.83 0.19 1.55
CA ASP A 192 17.26 -0.08 1.75
C ASP A 192 17.96 0.94 2.64
N ARG A 193 17.54 2.22 2.59
CA ARG A 193 18.10 3.24 3.49
C ARG A 193 17.65 3.04 4.93
N GLN A 194 16.46 2.48 5.15
CA GLN A 194 15.98 2.13 6.50
C GLN A 194 16.85 1.00 7.08
N ILE A 195 17.15 -0.01 6.27
CA ILE A 195 18.04 -1.11 6.65
C ILE A 195 19.46 -0.61 6.95
N ALA A 196 20.06 0.18 6.05
CA ALA A 196 21.41 0.71 6.24
C ALA A 196 21.54 1.62 7.48
N ARG A 197 20.44 2.23 7.94
CA ARG A 197 20.41 2.98 9.22
C ARG A 197 20.37 2.05 10.43
N LEU A 198 19.66 0.92 10.34
CA LEU A 198 19.57 -0.05 11.43
C LEU A 198 20.96 -0.59 11.84
N ASP A 199 21.84 -0.81 10.87
CA ASP A 199 23.23 -1.26 11.13
C ASP A 199 23.99 -0.36 12.09
N LYS A 200 23.71 0.96 12.06
CA LYS A 200 24.34 1.93 12.97
C LYS A 200 23.87 1.79 14.42
N TYR A 201 22.68 1.25 14.64
CA TYR A 201 22.12 1.04 15.98
C TYR A 201 22.52 -0.31 16.58
N PHE A 202 22.86 -1.31 15.75
CA PHE A 202 23.45 -2.57 16.25
C PHE A 202 24.83 -2.36 16.90
N LEU A 203 25.57 -1.33 16.49
CA LEU A 203 26.86 -0.94 17.09
C LEU A 203 26.73 -0.24 18.45
N HIS A 204 25.52 0.23 18.80
CA HIS A 204 25.23 0.88 20.08
C HIS A 204 24.24 0.01 20.87
N ARG A 205 24.76 -1.04 21.51
CA ARG A 205 23.98 -1.74 22.54
C ARG A 205 23.80 -0.80 23.74
N PRO A 206 22.56 -0.51 24.18
CA PRO A 206 22.37 -0.15 25.58
C PRO A 206 22.73 -1.39 26.40
N PHE A 207 23.54 -1.15 27.43
CA PHE A 207 24.13 -2.08 28.39
C PHE A 207 23.37 -3.38 28.66
#